data_AF-A0A7S1DSZ3-F1
#
_entry.id   AF-A0A7S1DSZ3-F1
#
_cell.length_a   1.000
_cell.length_b   1.000
_cell.length_c   1.000
_cell.angle_alpha   90.00
_cell.angle_beta   90.00
_cell.angle_gamma   90.00
#
_symmetry.space_group_name_H-M   'P 1'
#
loop_
_entity.id
_entity.type
_entity.pdbx_description
1 polymer ?
#
loop_
_entity_poly.entity_id
_entity_poly.type
_entity_poly.pdbx_seq_one_letter_code
_entity_poly.pdbx_strand_id
1 'polypeptide(L)'
;IDRVVWTKLSQCLSDHYQTTRSIPSIMKGALVLSPSEVETTHLTVNSVFSCPFCTGLHGELGRMSDLGEKSYDLNSADSLDSCLQATPHTGVARYARDFATKGRYDSGDYEQLSSSIGPSRASSVRGLAWFLRWGAFGGNTILSTTKSPSLFKLFFTLYYLPLYAIIKAFSAMLTVFPTKSPKILSQ
;
A
#
# COMPACT_ATOMS: atom_id res chain seq x y z
N ILE A 1 -4.09 14.27 -10.77
CA ILE A 1 -4.78 13.47 -9.73
C ILE A 1 -4.59 14.17 -8.41
N ASP A 2 -5.68 14.58 -7.76
CA ASP A 2 -5.62 15.16 -6.42
C ASP A 2 -5.22 14.08 -5.43
N ARG A 3 -4.20 14.36 -4.61
CA ARG A 3 -3.68 13.40 -3.63
C ARG A 3 -4.65 13.26 -2.47
N VAL A 4 -4.87 12.03 -2.03
CA VAL A 4 -5.66 11.75 -0.82
C VAL A 4 -4.94 12.28 0.41
N VAL A 5 -5.64 13.02 1.27
CA VAL A 5 -5.08 13.61 2.50
C VAL A 5 -6.09 13.55 3.64
N TRP A 6 -5.61 13.58 4.88
CA TRP A 6 -6.47 13.85 6.02
C TRP A 6 -6.71 15.36 6.13
N THR A 7 -7.99 15.73 6.04
CA THR A 7 -8.41 17.13 6.25
C THR A 7 -8.91 17.38 7.66
N LYS A 8 -9.38 16.31 8.34
CA LYS A 8 -9.97 16.34 9.68
C LYS A 8 -9.34 15.29 10.58
N LEU A 9 -9.20 15.61 11.87
CA LEU A 9 -8.71 14.67 12.89
C LEU A 9 -9.56 13.40 12.97
N SER A 10 -10.89 13.50 12.83
CA SER A 10 -11.79 12.34 12.87
C SER A 10 -11.53 11.33 11.76
N GLN A 11 -11.17 11.80 10.55
CA GLN A 11 -10.78 10.91 9.44
C GLN A 11 -9.49 10.16 9.76
N CYS A 12 -8.50 10.89 10.29
CA CYS A 12 -7.22 10.33 10.73
C CYS A 12 -7.43 9.27 11.82
N LEU A 13 -8.18 9.58 12.87
CA LEU A 13 -8.47 8.64 13.96
C LEU A 13 -9.25 7.41 13.47
N SER A 14 -10.21 7.59 12.56
CA SER A 14 -10.94 6.48 11.96
C SER A 14 -9.99 5.55 11.18
N ASP A 15 -9.11 6.08 10.33
CA ASP A 15 -8.13 5.26 9.61
C ASP A 15 -7.15 4.58 10.58
N HIS A 16 -6.68 5.27 11.63
CA HIS A 16 -5.84 4.66 12.67
C HIS A 16 -6.52 3.47 13.35
N TYR A 17 -7.77 3.65 13.79
CA TYR A 17 -8.53 2.58 14.42
C TYR A 17 -8.63 1.34 13.53
N GLN A 18 -8.88 1.54 12.23
CA GLN A 18 -9.05 0.44 11.28
C GLN A 18 -7.73 -0.26 10.96
N THR A 19 -6.66 0.50 10.80
CA THR A 19 -5.32 -0.06 10.63
C THR A 19 -4.88 -0.81 11.89
N THR A 20 -5.11 -0.27 13.09
CA THR A 20 -4.81 -0.94 14.36
C THR A 20 -5.57 -2.25 14.51
N ARG A 21 -6.88 -2.27 14.19
CA ARG A 21 -7.68 -3.51 14.20
C ARG A 21 -7.20 -4.53 13.17
N SER A 22 -6.53 -4.07 12.11
CA SER A 22 -5.98 -4.92 11.06
C SER A 22 -4.58 -5.46 11.37
N ILE A 23 -3.91 -5.01 12.44
CA ILE A 23 -2.54 -5.41 12.79
C ILE A 23 -2.37 -6.94 12.81
N PRO A 24 -3.26 -7.73 13.45
CA PRO A 24 -3.10 -9.20 13.43
C PRO A 24 -3.10 -9.77 12.00
N SER A 25 -3.97 -9.28 11.12
CA SER A 25 -4.03 -9.71 9.72
C SER A 25 -2.82 -9.24 8.90
N ILE A 26 -2.32 -8.03 9.17
CA ILE A 26 -1.10 -7.48 8.55
C ILE A 26 0.11 -8.34 8.92
N MET A 27 0.30 -8.61 10.21
CA MET A 27 1.41 -9.44 10.70
C MET A 27 1.31 -10.87 10.15
N LYS A 28 0.10 -11.43 10.09
CA LYS A 28 -0.13 -12.72 9.46
C LYS A 28 0.23 -12.73 7.97
N GLY A 29 0.09 -11.60 7.29
CA GLY A 29 0.43 -11.45 5.87
C GLY A 29 1.86 -11.87 5.56
N ALA A 30 2.81 -11.57 6.44
CA ALA A 30 4.21 -11.98 6.29
C ALA A 30 4.42 -13.52 6.32
N LEU A 31 3.45 -14.27 6.83
CA LEU A 31 3.52 -15.74 6.94
C LEU A 31 2.69 -16.46 5.87
N VAL A 32 1.68 -15.80 5.29
CA VAL A 32 0.68 -16.46 4.43
C VAL A 32 0.60 -15.91 3.01
N LEU A 33 1.27 -14.79 2.73
CA LEU A 33 1.33 -14.18 1.41
C LEU A 33 2.77 -14.21 0.91
N SER A 34 2.94 -14.42 -0.39
CA SER A 34 4.23 -14.21 -1.06
C SER A 34 4.57 -12.71 -1.10
N PRO A 35 5.87 -12.34 -1.20
CA PRO A 35 6.27 -10.95 -1.35
C PRO A 35 5.57 -10.25 -2.55
N SER A 36 5.38 -10.96 -3.66
CA SER A 36 4.71 -10.40 -4.84
C SER A 36 3.21 -10.18 -4.64
N GLU A 37 2.53 -10.94 -3.78
CA GLU A 37 1.13 -10.66 -3.38
C GLU A 37 1.02 -9.44 -2.46
N VAL A 38 1.94 -9.31 -1.50
CA VAL A 38 2.03 -8.15 -0.61
C VAL A 38 2.21 -6.88 -1.43
N GLU A 39 3.20 -6.87 -2.32
CA GLU A 39 3.49 -5.70 -3.15
C GLU A 39 2.45 -5.48 -4.24
N THR A 40 1.77 -6.53 -4.74
CA THR A 40 0.59 -6.33 -5.61
C THR A 40 -0.49 -5.54 -4.87
N THR A 41 -0.77 -5.89 -3.62
CA THR A 41 -1.75 -5.16 -2.79
C THR A 41 -1.34 -3.70 -2.64
N HIS A 42 -0.09 -3.47 -2.24
CA HIS A 42 0.41 -2.13 -1.99
C HIS A 42 0.45 -1.27 -3.25
N LEU A 43 1.12 -1.71 -4.31
CA LEU A 43 1.28 -0.94 -5.53
C LEU A 43 -0.07 -0.66 -6.21
N THR A 44 -1.01 -1.60 -6.18
CA THR A 44 -2.35 -1.38 -6.72
C THR A 44 -3.11 -0.31 -5.94
N VAL A 45 -3.08 -0.33 -4.60
CA VAL A 45 -3.74 0.73 -3.81
C VAL A 45 -3.04 2.08 -4.03
N ASN A 46 -1.71 2.09 -4.12
CA ASN A 46 -0.97 3.34 -4.34
C ASN A 46 -1.16 3.91 -5.74
N SER A 47 -1.46 3.10 -6.75
CA SER A 47 -1.79 3.59 -8.10
C SER A 47 -2.97 4.58 -8.10
N VAL A 48 -3.89 4.43 -7.15
CA VAL A 48 -5.02 5.35 -6.93
C VAL A 48 -4.61 6.53 -6.03
N PHE A 49 -3.89 6.26 -4.94
CA PHE A 49 -3.58 7.28 -3.92
C PHE A 49 -2.37 8.17 -4.24
N SER A 50 -1.51 7.74 -5.16
CA SER A 50 -0.37 8.50 -5.70
C SER A 50 0.56 9.07 -4.62
N CYS A 51 0.90 8.29 -3.58
CA CYS A 51 1.80 8.72 -2.51
C CYS A 51 3.27 8.48 -2.90
N PRO A 52 4.12 9.52 -2.98
CA PRO A 52 5.52 9.37 -3.38
C PRO A 52 6.36 8.51 -2.44
N PHE A 53 6.06 8.51 -1.14
CA PHE A 53 6.77 7.67 -0.17
C PHE A 53 6.47 6.19 -0.39
N CYS A 54 5.20 5.87 -0.65
CA CYS A 54 4.78 4.51 -0.98
C CYS A 54 5.34 4.08 -2.33
N THR A 55 5.34 4.95 -3.34
CA THR A 55 5.97 4.69 -4.64
C THR A 55 7.45 4.32 -4.49
N GLY A 56 8.20 5.10 -3.71
CA GLY A 56 9.62 4.81 -3.48
C GLY A 56 9.84 3.48 -2.77
N LEU A 57 9.18 3.24 -1.64
CA LEU A 57 9.40 2.04 -0.85
C LEU A 57 8.89 0.77 -1.54
N HIS A 58 7.61 0.76 -1.89
CA HIS A 58 6.95 -0.42 -2.45
C HIS A 58 7.33 -0.65 -3.91
N GLY A 59 7.72 0.38 -4.66
CA GLY A 59 8.25 0.21 -6.01
C GLY A 59 9.51 -0.64 -5.99
N GLU A 60 10.45 -0.32 -5.08
CA GLU A 60 11.68 -1.09 -4.91
C GLU A 60 11.45 -2.48 -4.30
N LEU A 61 10.59 -2.60 -3.28
CA LEU A 61 10.23 -3.91 -2.72
C LEU A 61 9.54 -4.80 -3.77
N GLY A 62 8.65 -4.21 -4.57
CA GLY A 62 8.00 -4.88 -5.69
C GLY A 62 9.02 -5.31 -6.75
N ARG A 63 9.97 -4.43 -7.09
CA ARG A 63 11.07 -4.76 -8.02
C ARG A 63 11.89 -5.94 -7.53
N MET A 64 12.17 -6.01 -6.23
CA MET A 64 12.93 -7.09 -5.60
C MET A 64 12.13 -8.40 -5.40
N SER A 65 10.81 -8.36 -5.62
CA SER A 65 9.92 -9.51 -5.57
C SER A 65 9.78 -10.17 -6.95
N ASP A 66 8.92 -11.18 -7.07
CA ASP A 66 8.62 -11.81 -8.37
C ASP A 66 7.89 -10.89 -9.36
N LEU A 67 7.46 -9.67 -8.95
CA LEU A 67 6.92 -8.68 -9.88
C LEU A 67 8.00 -8.09 -10.80
N GLY A 68 9.24 -7.96 -10.32
CA GLY A 68 10.31 -7.30 -11.08
C GLY A 68 9.92 -5.89 -11.51
N GLU A 69 10.37 -5.48 -12.70
CA GLU A 69 10.11 -4.14 -13.25
C GLU A 69 8.60 -3.83 -13.44
N LYS A 70 7.73 -4.84 -13.50
CA LYS A 70 6.27 -4.64 -13.57
C LYS A 70 5.70 -3.98 -12.31
N SER A 71 6.46 -3.91 -11.21
CA SER A 71 6.06 -3.17 -10.02
C SER A 71 5.77 -1.70 -10.33
N TYR A 72 6.57 -1.07 -11.21
CA TYR A 72 6.41 0.33 -11.59
C TYR A 72 5.21 0.53 -12.53
N ASP A 73 4.95 -0.42 -13.43
CA ASP A 73 3.74 -0.43 -14.26
C ASP A 73 2.48 -0.55 -13.39
N LEU A 74 2.50 -1.46 -12.40
CA LEU A 74 1.38 -1.63 -11.48
C LEU A 74 1.12 -0.38 -10.64
N ASN A 75 2.18 0.30 -10.18
CA ASN A 75 2.07 1.53 -9.39
C ASN A 75 1.60 2.74 -10.22
N SER A 76 1.83 2.73 -11.54
CA SER A 76 1.41 3.80 -12.45
C SER A 76 0.08 3.49 -13.16
N ALA A 77 -0.51 2.33 -12.92
CA ALA A 77 -1.76 1.90 -13.52
C ALA A 77 -2.95 2.84 -13.22
N ASP A 78 -3.56 3.35 -14.28
CA ASP A 78 -4.69 4.27 -14.25
C ASP A 78 -6.06 3.57 -14.31
N SER A 79 -6.09 2.29 -14.65
CA SER A 79 -7.30 1.48 -14.80
C SER A 79 -7.13 0.10 -14.14
N LEU A 80 -8.26 -0.58 -13.90
CA LEU A 80 -8.22 -1.97 -13.40
C LEU A 80 -7.52 -2.88 -14.42
N ASP A 81 -7.81 -2.75 -15.71
CA ASP A 81 -7.21 -3.59 -16.74
C ASP A 81 -5.68 -3.44 -16.79
N SER A 82 -5.17 -2.20 -16.65
CA SER A 82 -3.73 -1.94 -16.53
C SER A 82 -3.13 -2.65 -15.31
N CYS A 83 -3.82 -2.66 -14.16
CA CYS A 83 -3.36 -3.41 -12.98
C CYS A 83 -3.33 -4.92 -13.24
N LEU A 84 -4.35 -5.48 -13.90
CA LEU A 84 -4.45 -6.92 -14.17
C LEU A 84 -3.39 -7.41 -15.16
N GLN A 85 -2.92 -6.57 -16.06
CA GLN A 85 -1.82 -6.89 -16.98
C GLN A 85 -0.44 -6.84 -16.30
N ALA A 86 -0.29 -6.01 -15.27
CA ALA A 86 0.97 -5.80 -14.57
C ALA A 86 1.27 -6.85 -13.49
N THR A 87 0.33 -7.71 -13.10
CA THR A 87 0.54 -8.73 -12.06
C THR A 87 -0.15 -10.07 -12.39
N PRO A 88 0.46 -11.23 -12.05
CA PRO A 88 -0.24 -12.51 -12.12
C PRO A 88 -1.30 -12.66 -11.01
N HIS A 89 -1.24 -11.85 -9.95
CA HIS A 89 -2.12 -11.94 -8.77
C HIS A 89 -3.43 -11.18 -8.99
N THR A 90 -4.16 -11.53 -10.05
CA THR A 90 -5.33 -10.78 -10.56
C THR A 90 -6.45 -10.60 -9.54
N GLY A 91 -6.71 -11.60 -8.69
CA GLY A 91 -7.70 -11.50 -7.60
C GLY A 91 -7.31 -10.45 -6.56
N VAL A 92 -6.02 -10.40 -6.18
CA VAL A 92 -5.48 -9.42 -5.23
C VAL A 92 -5.55 -8.02 -5.81
N ALA A 93 -5.11 -7.83 -7.06
CA ALA A 93 -5.16 -6.54 -7.74
C ALA A 93 -6.61 -6.04 -7.90
N ARG A 94 -7.55 -6.91 -8.26
CA ARG A 94 -8.97 -6.56 -8.37
C ARG A 94 -9.52 -6.01 -7.05
N TYR A 95 -9.39 -6.79 -5.97
CA TYR A 95 -9.82 -6.36 -4.64
C TYR A 95 -9.13 -5.05 -4.20
N ALA A 96 -7.81 -4.95 -4.38
CA ALA A 96 -7.02 -3.79 -3.96
C ALA A 96 -7.46 -2.51 -4.70
N ARG A 97 -7.73 -2.62 -6.01
CA ARG A 97 -8.23 -1.53 -6.84
C ARG A 97 -9.64 -1.12 -6.43
N ASP A 98 -10.50 -2.09 -6.17
CA ASP A 98 -11.88 -1.86 -5.71
C ASP A 98 -11.90 -1.15 -4.35
N PHE A 99 -11.10 -1.65 -3.40
CA PHE A 99 -10.90 -1.03 -2.09
C PHE A 99 -10.44 0.44 -2.20
N ALA A 100 -9.48 0.71 -3.08
CA ALA A 100 -8.90 2.04 -3.23
C ALA A 100 -9.87 3.04 -3.88
N THR A 101 -10.73 2.58 -4.80
CA THR A 101 -11.65 3.43 -5.57
C THR A 101 -13.02 3.63 -4.93
N LYS A 102 -13.64 2.57 -4.36
CA LYS A 102 -14.98 2.63 -3.75
C LYS A 102 -14.96 3.00 -2.27
N GLY A 103 -13.83 2.82 -1.61
CA GLY A 103 -13.62 3.20 -0.22
C GLY A 103 -13.99 2.11 0.79
N ARG A 104 -13.00 1.79 1.63
CA ARG A 104 -13.02 1.30 3.02
C ARG A 104 -13.80 0.01 3.36
N TYR A 105 -15.06 -0.21 2.96
CA TYR A 105 -15.90 -1.28 3.54
C TYR A 105 -16.63 -2.21 2.58
N ASP A 106 -17.06 -1.73 1.41
CA ASP A 106 -17.92 -2.50 0.50
C ASP A 106 -17.21 -2.81 -0.81
N SER A 107 -16.01 -3.36 -0.73
CA SER A 107 -15.48 -4.02 -1.92
C SER A 107 -16.23 -5.34 -2.10
N GLY A 108 -17.19 -5.37 -3.02
CA GLY A 108 -17.93 -6.60 -3.39
C GLY A 108 -17.00 -7.74 -3.79
N ASP A 109 -15.76 -7.42 -4.15
CA ASP A 109 -14.73 -8.38 -4.52
C ASP A 109 -14.08 -9.11 -3.33
N TYR A 110 -14.36 -8.76 -2.06
CA TYR A 110 -13.76 -9.46 -0.92
C TYR A 110 -14.21 -10.93 -0.83
N GLU A 111 -15.49 -11.18 -1.05
CA GLU A 111 -16.03 -12.55 -1.03
C GLU A 111 -15.39 -13.39 -2.14
N GLN A 112 -15.28 -12.82 -3.34
CA GLN A 112 -14.60 -13.46 -4.47
C GLN A 112 -13.13 -13.74 -4.16
N LEU A 113 -12.41 -12.76 -3.60
CA LEU A 113 -11.02 -12.94 -3.17
C LEU A 113 -10.91 -14.06 -2.12
N SER A 114 -11.75 -14.01 -1.08
CA SER A 114 -11.79 -15.00 0.01
C SER A 114 -12.04 -16.41 -0.51
N SER A 115 -12.95 -16.58 -1.46
CA SER A 115 -13.19 -17.87 -2.12
C SER A 115 -11.99 -18.33 -2.96
N SER A 116 -11.25 -17.42 -3.60
CA SER A 116 -10.14 -17.77 -4.48
C SER A 116 -8.83 -18.13 -3.76
N ILE A 117 -8.46 -17.41 -2.70
CA ILE A 117 -7.17 -17.58 -1.99
C ILE A 117 -7.35 -18.05 -0.54
N GLY A 118 -8.59 -18.27 -0.12
CA GLY A 118 -8.94 -18.64 1.24
C GLY A 118 -9.08 -17.43 2.18
N PRO A 119 -9.93 -17.55 3.21
CA PRO A 119 -10.32 -16.43 4.08
C PRO A 119 -9.14 -15.84 4.85
N SER A 120 -8.17 -16.68 5.24
CA SER A 120 -6.98 -16.22 5.95
C SER A 120 -6.14 -15.26 5.11
N ARG A 121 -5.82 -15.66 3.86
CA ARG A 121 -4.99 -14.85 2.96
C ARG A 121 -5.74 -13.59 2.52
N ALA A 122 -7.02 -13.71 2.21
CA ALA A 122 -7.87 -12.56 1.88
C ALA A 122 -7.95 -11.54 3.03
N SER A 123 -8.07 -11.99 4.28
CA SER A 123 -8.03 -11.10 5.45
C SER A 123 -6.70 -10.35 5.57
N SER A 124 -5.57 -11.00 5.27
CA SER A 124 -4.26 -10.34 5.23
C SER A 124 -4.16 -9.30 4.10
N VAL A 125 -4.64 -9.61 2.89
CA VAL A 125 -4.71 -8.64 1.77
C VAL A 125 -5.55 -7.41 2.17
N ARG A 126 -6.72 -7.61 2.78
CA ARG A 126 -7.54 -6.51 3.30
C ARG A 126 -6.81 -5.68 4.34
N GLY A 127 -6.11 -6.33 5.27
CA GLY A 127 -5.32 -5.64 6.28
C GLY A 127 -4.20 -4.78 5.69
N LEU A 128 -3.48 -5.32 4.70
CA LEU A 128 -2.42 -4.61 3.97
C LEU A 128 -2.99 -3.42 3.16
N ALA A 129 -4.17 -3.56 2.55
CA ALA A 129 -4.84 -2.46 1.87
C ALA A 129 -5.18 -1.30 2.83
N TRP A 130 -5.65 -1.60 4.03
CA TRP A 130 -5.84 -0.62 5.10
C TRP A 130 -4.53 0.01 5.59
N PHE A 131 -3.48 -0.80 5.72
CA PHE A 131 -2.17 -0.32 6.13
C PHE A 131 -1.61 0.68 5.11
N LEU A 132 -1.67 0.35 3.82
CA LEU A 132 -1.19 1.26 2.80
C LEU A 132 -2.07 2.49 2.67
N ARG A 133 -3.39 2.38 2.82
CA ARG A 133 -4.26 3.56 2.89
C ARG A 133 -3.77 4.53 3.96
N TRP A 134 -3.50 4.03 5.16
CA TRP A 134 -2.97 4.84 6.25
C TRP A 134 -1.62 5.46 5.90
N GLY A 135 -0.69 4.69 5.32
CA GLY A 135 0.61 5.20 4.87
C GLY A 135 0.50 6.25 3.75
N ALA A 136 -0.39 6.05 2.78
CA ALA A 136 -0.58 6.97 1.67
C ALA A 136 -1.22 8.29 2.13
N PHE A 137 -2.27 8.21 2.96
CA PHE A 137 -2.90 9.40 3.53
C PHE A 137 -1.94 10.16 4.44
N GLY A 138 -1.15 9.47 5.28
CA GLY A 138 -0.17 10.12 6.16
C GLY A 138 0.93 10.83 5.38
N GLY A 139 1.53 10.17 4.40
CA GLY A 139 2.59 10.73 3.57
C GLY A 139 2.11 11.94 2.77
N ASN A 140 0.95 11.81 2.13
CA ASN A 140 0.35 12.92 1.40
C ASN A 140 -0.09 14.07 2.32
N THR A 141 -0.55 13.79 3.54
CA THR A 141 -0.88 14.82 4.53
C THR A 141 0.36 15.64 4.87
N ILE A 142 1.50 15.00 5.14
CA ILE A 142 2.79 15.67 5.38
C ILE A 142 3.17 16.56 4.21
N LEU A 143 3.10 16.06 2.98
CA LEU A 143 3.44 16.84 1.79
C LEU A 143 2.48 18.01 1.55
N SER A 144 1.22 17.88 1.98
CA SER A 144 0.21 18.93 1.82
C SER A 144 0.35 20.06 2.84
N THR A 145 1.04 19.82 3.97
CA THR A 145 1.18 20.80 5.06
C THR A 145 1.84 22.09 4.58
N THR A 146 2.81 22.03 3.67
CA THR A 146 3.49 23.22 3.14
C THR A 146 2.62 24.04 2.19
N LYS A 147 1.68 23.40 1.49
CA LYS A 147 0.77 24.06 0.53
C LYS A 147 -0.51 24.56 1.17
N SER A 148 -0.95 23.88 2.23
CA SER A 148 -2.25 24.08 2.88
C SER A 148 -2.16 23.75 4.37
N PRO A 149 -1.46 24.58 5.15
CA PRO A 149 -1.21 24.30 6.57
C PRO A 149 -2.51 24.37 7.38
N SER A 150 -2.60 23.51 8.39
CA SER A 150 -3.60 23.61 9.46
C SER A 150 -2.94 23.13 10.75
N LEU A 151 -3.48 23.50 11.92
CA LEU A 151 -2.94 23.06 13.21
C LEU A 151 -2.84 21.52 13.27
N PHE A 152 -3.90 20.82 12.86
CA PHE A 152 -3.89 19.37 12.76
C PHE A 152 -2.74 18.85 11.89
N LYS A 153 -2.58 19.39 10.66
CA LYS A 153 -1.53 18.94 9.74
C LYS A 153 -0.13 19.25 10.27
N LEU A 154 0.08 20.38 10.94
CA LEU A 154 1.34 20.74 11.56
C LEU A 154 1.72 19.76 12.68
N PHE A 155 0.82 19.51 13.62
CA PHE A 155 1.06 18.51 14.68
C PHE A 155 1.28 17.11 14.11
N PHE A 156 0.45 16.71 13.15
CA PHE A 156 0.59 15.43 12.46
C PHE A 156 1.96 15.31 11.78
N THR A 157 2.38 16.34 11.05
CA THR A 157 3.69 16.39 10.39
C THR A 157 4.82 16.30 11.40
N LEU A 158 4.81 17.07 12.48
CA LEU A 158 5.86 17.01 13.50
C LEU A 158 6.00 15.60 14.11
N TYR A 159 4.87 14.93 14.34
CA TYR A 159 4.86 13.59 14.91
C TYR A 159 5.33 12.51 13.91
N TYR A 160 4.86 12.54 12.66
CA TYR A 160 5.12 11.46 11.68
C TYR A 160 6.28 11.74 10.72
N LEU A 161 6.78 12.96 10.59
CA LEU A 161 7.89 13.28 9.70
C LEU A 161 9.13 12.38 9.91
N PRO A 162 9.55 12.05 11.15
CA PRO A 162 10.67 11.13 11.36
C PRO A 162 10.46 9.76 10.69
N LEU A 163 9.24 9.19 10.80
CA LEU A 163 8.90 7.92 10.16
C LEU A 163 9.04 8.01 8.64
N TYR A 164 8.48 9.05 8.01
CA TYR A 164 8.56 9.20 6.55
C TYR A 164 9.96 9.56 6.04
N ALA A 165 10.77 10.21 6.88
CA ALA A 165 12.19 10.41 6.58
C ALA A 165 12.95 9.07 6.55
N ILE A 166 12.67 8.17 7.52
CA ILE A 166 13.22 6.80 7.52
C ILE A 166 12.77 6.04 6.27
N ILE A 167 11.47 6.06 5.94
CA ILE A 167 10.93 5.42 4.73
C ILE A 167 11.67 5.91 3.47
N LYS A 168 11.89 7.21 3.35
CA LYS A 168 12.61 7.79 2.21
C LYS A 168 14.07 7.33 2.16
N ALA A 169 14.75 7.28 3.30
CA ALA A 169 16.12 6.78 3.38
C ALA A 169 16.22 5.30 3.00
N PHE A 170 15.32 4.47 3.51
CA PHE A 170 15.22 3.05 3.14
C PHE A 170 14.92 2.86 1.66
N SER A 171 13.99 3.65 1.09
CA SER A 171 13.69 3.61 -0.35
C SER A 171 14.94 3.88 -1.17
N ALA A 172 15.70 4.93 -0.82
CA ALA A 172 16.96 5.24 -1.50
C ALA A 172 17.99 4.11 -1.36
N MET A 173 18.10 3.50 -0.18
CA MET A 173 18.96 2.35 0.05
C MET A 173 18.57 1.15 -0.83
N LEU A 174 17.27 0.84 -0.99
CA LEU A 174 16.82 -0.32 -1.76
C LEU A 174 17.12 -0.21 -3.27
N THR A 175 17.27 0.99 -3.81
CA THR A 175 17.60 1.19 -5.24
C THR A 175 18.91 0.53 -5.67
N VAL A 176 19.85 0.31 -4.74
CA VAL A 176 21.14 -0.34 -5.03
C VAL A 176 21.09 -1.86 -4.91
N PHE A 177 19.99 -2.42 -4.38
CA PHE A 177 19.83 -3.87 -4.24
C PHE A 177 19.40 -4.51 -5.58
N PRO A 178 19.85 -5.74 -5.87
CA PRO A 178 19.50 -6.42 -7.12
C PRO A 178 18.00 -6.72 -7.20
N THR A 179 17.45 -6.70 -8.41
CA THR A 179 16.02 -6.98 -8.73
C THR A 179 15.59 -8.39 -8.34
N LYS A 180 16.54 -9.33 -8.15
CA LYS A 180 16.24 -10.66 -7.66
C LYS A 180 17.07 -10.93 -6.42
N SER A 181 16.41 -11.20 -5.30
CA SER A 181 17.07 -11.75 -4.13
C SER A 181 17.69 -13.10 -4.49
N PRO A 182 18.93 -13.41 -4.06
CA PRO A 182 19.52 -14.73 -4.29
C PRO A 182 18.60 -15.80 -3.70
N LYS A 183 18.18 -16.77 -4.52
CA LYS A 183 17.29 -17.89 -4.12
C LYS A 183 17.88 -18.83 -3.05
N ILE A 184 19.08 -18.54 -2.55
CA ILE A 184 19.84 -19.38 -1.63
C ILE A 184 19.14 -19.51 -0.27
N LEU A 185 18.20 -18.61 0.06
CA LEU A 185 17.45 -18.60 1.32
C LEU A 185 15.95 -18.89 1.18
N SER A 186 15.44 -19.16 -0.03
CA SER A 186 14.04 -19.56 -0.23
C SER A 186 13.94 -21.08 -0.35
N GLN A 187 13.95 -21.77 0.79
CA GLN A 187 13.49 -23.17 0.90
C GLN A 187 12.00 -23.18 1.21
#